data_AF-A0ABD0PTW5-F1
#
_entry.id   AF-A0ABD0PTW5-F1
#
_cell.length_a   1.000
_cell.length_b   1.000
_cell.length_c   1.000
_cell.angle_alpha   90.00
_cell.angle_beta   90.00
_cell.angle_gamma   90.00
#
_symmetry.space_group_name_H-M   'P 1'
#
loop_
_entity.id
_entity.type
_entity.pdbx_description
1 polymer ?
#
loop_
_entity_poly.entity_id
_entity_poly.type
_entity_poly.pdbx_seq_one_letter_code
_entity_poly.pdbx_strand_id
1 'polypeptide(L)'
;KRIEQLNSAFASSQQFHQTSKDFQAWLNQALQEQCKPQPISANAEKLKQSLKENSAVQKAISDHEEPYNTIIKEGEALLQSTEGAEKVALQGQLSALRSNWDDVKKSNAEQAEKLQGALQRALKYKEHSENLSSWLQECEDREKSVKLSMNSVEIEDSLSQLKAIQKDVDKHRGQVVMMNTAADSLLEVVTSDGDTVREEKAATGKRVDKLTEDLTLKRESLENISQKLKEFNDLQKEAKGQLEGARKQLDSHSALGVQAYSGKNLTNMKAQQNSLEGVHNQIEHLKDIAKSLVVDASEVEGVTDLLLQADSLEKDHMSITKKVEDACSTLENKLQGIGQFQNSIREMFTNFTDLDDELDSMPSVGRDLDTLRDQQNTIKGFVAKLQDLMTNTANGRDSCKKMLESEASPDLLGLKRDLETLGKQCGKLMDRASGRKEQVEESLSHLEEFYSKAQEFTHKLSSAEKQEESQ
;
A
#
# COMPACT_ATOMS: atom_id res chain seq x y z
N LYS A 1 -21.23 11.91 -116.53
CA LYS A 1 -22.48 11.85 -115.74
C LYS A 1 -22.86 10.44 -115.25
N ARG A 2 -23.30 9.50 -116.09
CA ARG A 2 -23.76 8.16 -115.62
C ARG A 2 -22.63 7.28 -115.07
N ILE A 3 -21.44 7.36 -115.67
CA ILE A 3 -20.22 6.68 -115.20
C ILE A 3 -19.69 7.31 -113.90
N GLU A 4 -19.70 8.63 -113.77
CA GLU A 4 -19.32 9.32 -112.52
C GLU A 4 -20.28 9.00 -111.37
N GLN A 5 -21.58 8.91 -111.65
CA GLN A 5 -22.59 8.49 -110.66
C GLN A 5 -22.40 7.02 -110.24
N LEU A 6 -22.09 6.12 -111.18
CA LEU A 6 -21.78 4.71 -110.89
C LEU A 6 -20.48 4.57 -110.09
N ASN A 7 -19.42 5.30 -110.45
CA ASN A 7 -18.16 5.29 -109.72
C ASN A 7 -18.33 5.87 -108.29
N SER A 8 -19.14 6.93 -108.14
CA SER A 8 -19.47 7.50 -106.84
C SER A 8 -20.32 6.57 -105.98
N ALA A 9 -21.32 5.89 -106.58
CA ALA A 9 -22.15 4.91 -105.88
C ALA A 9 -21.35 3.66 -105.48
N PHE A 10 -20.43 3.19 -106.35
CA PHE A 10 -19.53 2.08 -106.06
C PHE A 10 -18.55 2.43 -104.93
N ALA A 11 -17.93 3.62 -104.97
CA ALA A 11 -17.06 4.10 -103.90
C ALA A 11 -17.82 4.24 -102.56
N SER A 12 -19.04 4.76 -102.60
CA SER A 12 -19.91 4.87 -101.41
C SER A 12 -20.27 3.50 -100.84
N SER A 13 -20.62 2.53 -101.68
CA SER A 13 -20.91 1.15 -101.26
C SER A 13 -19.68 0.44 -100.69
N GLN A 14 -18.51 0.63 -101.32
CA GLN A 14 -17.25 0.07 -100.83
C GLN A 14 -16.86 0.67 -99.48
N GLN A 15 -17.03 1.99 -99.31
CA GLN A 15 -16.79 2.69 -98.05
C GLN A 15 -17.74 2.17 -96.95
N PHE A 16 -19.03 2.04 -97.24
CA PHE A 16 -20.01 1.46 -96.31
C PHE A 16 -19.63 0.05 -95.87
N HIS A 17 -19.28 -0.83 -96.81
CA HIS A 17 -18.87 -2.20 -96.50
C HIS A 17 -17.62 -2.25 -95.62
N GLN A 18 -16.64 -1.38 -95.89
CA GLN A 18 -15.42 -1.30 -95.07
C GLN A 18 -15.73 -0.78 -93.66
N THR A 19 -16.45 0.35 -93.54
CA THR A 19 -16.87 0.92 -92.26
C THR A 19 -17.70 -0.07 -91.43
N SER A 20 -18.62 -0.79 -92.07
CA SER A 20 -19.43 -1.81 -91.39
C SER A 20 -18.62 -3.00 -90.90
N LYS A 21 -17.61 -3.43 -91.67
CA LYS A 21 -16.72 -4.53 -91.28
C LYS A 21 -15.82 -4.13 -90.10
N ASP A 22 -15.26 -2.93 -90.15
CA ASP A 22 -14.38 -2.42 -89.10
C ASP A 22 -15.16 -2.20 -87.79
N PHE A 23 -16.37 -1.61 -87.89
CA PHE A 23 -17.27 -1.45 -86.75
C PHE A 23 -17.67 -2.80 -86.13
N GLN A 24 -18.02 -3.79 -86.95
CA GLN A 24 -18.35 -5.13 -86.45
C GLN A 24 -17.16 -5.82 -85.79
N ALA A 25 -15.96 -5.70 -86.35
CA ALA A 25 -14.75 -6.24 -85.74
C ALA A 25 -14.51 -5.61 -84.35
N TRP A 26 -14.62 -4.29 -84.25
CA TRP A 26 -14.50 -3.57 -82.99
C TRP A 26 -15.62 -3.94 -82.01
N LEU A 27 -16.87 -4.03 -82.44
CA LEU A 27 -18.02 -4.36 -81.58
C LEU A 27 -17.86 -5.77 -80.99
N ASN A 28 -17.44 -6.73 -81.80
CA ASN A 28 -17.16 -8.08 -81.33
C ASN A 28 -16.01 -8.11 -80.32
N GLN A 29 -14.97 -7.29 -80.52
CA GLN A 29 -13.88 -7.15 -79.54
C GLN A 29 -14.38 -6.51 -78.23
N ALA A 30 -15.19 -5.45 -78.31
CA ALA A 30 -15.75 -4.79 -77.14
C ALA A 30 -16.65 -5.74 -76.32
N LEU A 31 -17.49 -6.53 -76.98
CA LEU A 31 -18.31 -7.57 -76.35
C LEU A 31 -17.43 -8.66 -75.70
N GLN A 32 -16.33 -9.05 -76.33
CA GLN A 32 -15.40 -10.04 -75.76
C GLN A 32 -14.71 -9.50 -74.50
N GLU A 33 -14.28 -8.24 -74.51
CA GLU A 33 -13.68 -7.60 -73.34
C GLU A 33 -14.70 -7.41 -72.20
N GLN A 34 -15.96 -7.11 -72.53
CA GLN A 34 -17.05 -7.00 -71.57
C GLN A 34 -17.34 -8.33 -70.84
N CYS A 35 -17.16 -9.48 -71.51
CA CYS A 35 -17.32 -10.79 -70.89
C CYS A 35 -16.22 -11.14 -69.88
N LYS A 36 -15.11 -10.38 -69.83
CA LYS A 36 -14.05 -10.62 -68.86
C LYS A 36 -14.45 -10.05 -67.50
N PRO A 37 -14.32 -10.82 -66.40
CA PRO A 37 -14.56 -10.29 -65.07
C PRO A 37 -13.58 -9.15 -64.79
N GLN A 38 -14.10 -7.95 -64.57
CA GLN A 38 -13.27 -6.81 -64.16
C GLN A 38 -13.25 -6.74 -62.63
N PRO A 39 -12.09 -6.95 -61.99
CA PRO A 39 -12.02 -6.93 -60.53
C PRO A 39 -12.27 -5.52 -60.00
N ILE A 40 -13.11 -5.42 -58.98
CA ILE A 40 -13.31 -4.18 -58.22
C ILE A 40 -12.38 -4.25 -57.00
N SER A 41 -11.28 -3.50 -57.06
CA SER A 41 -10.29 -3.46 -55.97
C SER A 41 -10.79 -2.63 -54.79
N ALA A 42 -10.39 -2.98 -53.57
CA ALA A 42 -10.53 -2.11 -52.40
C ALA A 42 -9.55 -0.91 -52.38
N ASN A 43 -8.50 -0.93 -53.20
CA ASN A 43 -7.48 0.10 -53.24
C ASN A 43 -7.92 1.29 -54.11
N ALA A 44 -7.99 2.48 -53.50
CA ALA A 44 -8.44 3.70 -54.18
C ALA A 44 -7.60 4.08 -55.41
N GLU A 45 -6.29 3.85 -55.41
CA GLU A 45 -5.43 4.16 -56.56
C GLU A 45 -5.64 3.18 -57.71
N LYS A 46 -5.82 1.88 -57.40
CA LYS A 46 -6.20 0.88 -58.42
C LYS A 46 -7.57 1.22 -59.01
N LEU A 47 -8.55 1.62 -58.20
CA LEU A 47 -9.88 2.03 -58.67
C LEU A 47 -9.85 3.29 -59.56
N LYS A 48 -9.04 4.30 -59.22
CA LYS A 48 -8.82 5.47 -60.08
C LYS A 48 -8.24 5.07 -61.44
N GLN A 49 -7.30 4.12 -61.45
CA GLN A 49 -6.73 3.59 -62.68
C GLN A 49 -7.78 2.82 -63.51
N SER A 50 -8.58 1.96 -62.89
CA SER A 50 -9.68 1.25 -63.58
C SER A 50 -10.74 2.21 -64.14
N LEU A 51 -11.06 3.30 -63.43
CA LEU A 51 -11.95 4.36 -63.94
C LEU A 51 -11.35 5.06 -65.16
N LYS A 52 -10.04 5.32 -65.15
CA LYS A 52 -9.33 5.91 -66.30
C LYS A 52 -9.39 4.98 -67.52
N GLU A 53 -9.19 3.68 -67.33
CA GLU A 53 -9.33 2.67 -68.38
C GLU A 53 -10.76 2.60 -68.92
N ASN A 54 -11.77 2.56 -68.04
CA ASN A 54 -13.18 2.59 -68.43
C ASN A 54 -13.56 3.89 -69.17
N SER A 55 -12.94 5.01 -68.82
CA SER A 55 -13.14 6.28 -69.55
C SER A 55 -12.56 6.25 -70.97
N ALA A 56 -11.48 5.49 -71.19
CA ALA A 56 -10.94 5.28 -72.53
C ALA A 56 -11.88 4.40 -73.37
N VAL A 57 -12.51 3.39 -72.77
CA VAL A 57 -13.56 2.58 -73.42
C VAL A 57 -14.80 3.43 -73.71
N GLN A 58 -15.26 4.25 -72.78
CA GLN A 58 -16.36 5.19 -72.99
C GLN A 58 -16.07 6.13 -74.17
N LYS A 59 -14.84 6.65 -74.28
CA LYS A 59 -14.42 7.46 -75.41
C LYS A 59 -14.46 6.66 -76.72
N ALA A 60 -13.93 5.45 -76.73
CA ALA A 60 -13.97 4.58 -77.90
C ALA A 60 -15.40 4.29 -78.36
N ILE A 61 -16.34 4.08 -77.43
CA ILE A 61 -17.77 3.95 -77.73
C ILE A 61 -18.30 5.24 -78.37
N SER A 62 -18.03 6.41 -77.78
CA SER A 62 -18.47 7.69 -78.35
C SER A 62 -17.90 7.95 -79.76
N ASP A 63 -16.65 7.58 -80.00
CA ASP A 63 -15.99 7.72 -81.32
C ASP A 63 -16.65 6.80 -82.40
N HIS A 64 -17.32 5.70 -81.98
CA HIS A 64 -18.01 4.77 -82.86
C HIS A 64 -19.52 5.06 -83.01
N GLU A 65 -20.06 6.11 -82.37
CA GLU A 65 -21.48 6.48 -82.44
C GLU A 65 -21.89 6.94 -83.85
N GLU A 66 -21.04 7.72 -84.53
CA GLU A 66 -21.30 8.16 -85.91
C GLU A 66 -21.24 7.00 -86.92
N PRO A 67 -20.19 6.14 -86.89
CA PRO A 67 -20.17 4.92 -87.71
C PRO A 67 -21.40 4.04 -87.50
N TYR A 68 -21.84 3.84 -86.25
CA TYR A 68 -23.04 3.08 -85.93
C TYR A 68 -24.30 3.69 -86.59
N ASN A 69 -24.52 4.99 -86.40
CA ASN A 69 -25.69 5.69 -86.94
C ASN A 69 -25.73 5.63 -88.47
N THR A 70 -24.57 5.78 -89.12
CA THR A 70 -24.43 5.64 -90.57
C THR A 70 -24.75 4.21 -91.01
N ILE A 71 -24.23 3.19 -90.32
CA ILE A 71 -24.52 1.78 -90.63
C ILE A 71 -26.01 1.46 -90.50
N ILE A 72 -26.66 1.93 -89.43
CA ILE A 72 -28.09 1.71 -89.22
C ILE A 72 -28.93 2.40 -90.31
N LYS A 73 -28.64 3.66 -90.62
CA LYS A 73 -29.37 4.43 -91.63
C LYS A 73 -29.28 3.80 -93.02
N GLU A 74 -28.07 3.42 -93.44
CA GLU A 74 -27.86 2.79 -94.75
C GLU A 74 -28.42 1.36 -94.78
N GLY A 75 -28.30 0.61 -93.69
CA GLY A 75 -28.92 -0.71 -93.54
C GLY A 75 -30.46 -0.67 -93.60
N GLU A 76 -31.09 0.33 -92.98
CA GLU A 76 -32.55 0.55 -93.07
C GLU A 76 -32.98 0.93 -94.49
N ALA A 77 -32.21 1.79 -95.17
CA ALA A 77 -32.46 2.14 -96.56
C ALA A 77 -32.34 0.92 -97.49
N LEU A 78 -31.39 0.02 -97.23
CA LEU A 78 -31.23 -1.25 -97.95
C LEU A 78 -32.37 -2.23 -97.64
N LEU A 79 -32.86 -2.25 -96.39
CA LEU A 79 -33.99 -3.09 -95.99
C LEU A 79 -35.30 -2.71 -96.70
N GLN A 80 -35.47 -1.44 -97.07
CA GLN A 80 -36.61 -0.93 -97.84
C GLN A 80 -36.62 -1.45 -99.30
N SER A 81 -35.45 -1.75 -99.87
CA SER A 81 -35.28 -2.17 -101.26
C SER A 81 -34.99 -3.67 -101.43
N THR A 82 -34.95 -4.43 -100.32
CA THR A 82 -34.71 -5.88 -100.29
C THR A 82 -36.02 -6.65 -100.06
N GLU A 83 -36.22 -7.79 -100.73
CA GLU A 83 -37.43 -8.62 -100.62
C GLU A 83 -37.09 -10.08 -100.23
N GLY A 84 -38.10 -10.85 -99.78
CA GLY A 84 -37.95 -12.29 -99.52
C GLY A 84 -37.05 -12.64 -98.32
N ALA A 85 -36.30 -13.73 -98.43
CA ALA A 85 -35.46 -14.27 -97.35
C ALA A 85 -34.30 -13.34 -96.95
N GLU A 86 -33.75 -12.60 -97.91
CA GLU A 86 -32.65 -11.64 -97.69
C GLU A 86 -33.11 -10.47 -96.80
N LYS A 87 -34.36 -10.02 -96.96
CA LYS A 87 -34.96 -8.99 -96.10
C LYS A 87 -35.02 -9.45 -94.65
N VAL A 88 -35.46 -10.69 -94.40
CA VAL A 88 -35.53 -11.26 -93.03
C VAL A 88 -34.13 -11.38 -92.42
N ALA A 89 -33.15 -11.83 -93.20
CA ALA A 89 -31.76 -11.94 -92.74
C ALA A 89 -31.16 -10.57 -92.38
N LEU A 90 -31.33 -9.56 -93.23
CA LEU A 90 -30.86 -8.19 -92.98
C LEU A 90 -31.54 -7.56 -91.76
N GLN A 91 -32.85 -7.78 -91.59
CA GLN A 91 -33.58 -7.34 -90.41
C GLN A 91 -33.04 -7.97 -89.12
N GLY A 92 -32.70 -9.27 -89.15
CA GLY A 92 -32.06 -9.97 -88.03
C GLY A 92 -30.68 -9.40 -87.71
N GLN A 93 -29.85 -9.13 -88.71
CA GLN A 93 -28.51 -8.54 -88.53
C GLN A 93 -28.57 -7.13 -87.94
N LEU A 94 -29.47 -6.26 -88.43
CA LEU A 94 -29.65 -4.92 -87.88
C LEU A 94 -30.19 -4.95 -86.45
N SER A 95 -31.08 -5.89 -86.14
CA SER A 95 -31.61 -6.07 -84.77
C SER A 95 -30.51 -6.54 -83.80
N ALA A 96 -29.70 -7.52 -84.21
CA ALA A 96 -28.55 -7.98 -83.43
C ALA A 96 -27.52 -6.88 -83.24
N LEU A 97 -27.25 -6.08 -84.28
CA LEU A 97 -26.33 -4.94 -84.22
C LEU A 97 -26.79 -3.89 -83.18
N ARG A 98 -28.08 -3.53 -83.19
CA ARG A 98 -28.67 -2.61 -82.20
C ARG A 98 -28.56 -3.15 -80.79
N SER A 99 -28.94 -4.41 -80.58
CA SER A 99 -28.86 -5.06 -79.27
C SER A 99 -27.43 -5.04 -78.75
N ASN A 100 -26.48 -5.54 -79.54
CA ASN A 100 -25.07 -5.61 -79.17
C ASN A 100 -24.48 -4.23 -78.87
N TRP A 101 -24.82 -3.21 -79.67
CA TRP A 101 -24.39 -1.83 -79.43
C TRP A 101 -24.94 -1.26 -78.13
N ASP A 102 -26.23 -1.45 -77.88
CA ASP A 102 -26.87 -0.99 -76.64
C ASP A 102 -26.35 -1.76 -75.42
N ASP A 103 -26.07 -3.06 -75.55
CA ASP A 103 -25.48 -3.90 -74.49
C ASP A 103 -24.08 -3.41 -74.10
N VAL A 104 -23.22 -3.09 -75.10
CA VAL A 104 -21.88 -2.53 -74.86
C VAL A 104 -21.98 -1.17 -74.15
N LYS A 105 -22.83 -0.26 -74.63
CA LYS A 105 -23.04 1.06 -74.00
C LYS A 105 -23.52 0.92 -72.55
N LYS A 106 -24.58 0.11 -72.35
CA LYS A 106 -25.21 -0.09 -71.04
C LYS A 106 -24.21 -0.68 -70.05
N SER A 107 -23.48 -1.72 -70.44
CA SER A 107 -22.53 -2.37 -69.55
C SER A 107 -21.33 -1.49 -69.22
N ASN A 108 -20.84 -0.69 -70.15
CA ASN A 108 -19.76 0.26 -69.86
C ASN A 108 -20.21 1.33 -68.85
N ALA A 109 -21.46 1.80 -68.98
CA ALA A 109 -22.06 2.75 -68.05
C ALA A 109 -22.27 2.13 -66.66
N GLU A 110 -22.81 0.91 -66.57
CA GLU A 110 -22.97 0.18 -65.31
C GLU A 110 -21.63 -0.10 -64.63
N GLN A 111 -20.60 -0.42 -65.41
CA GLN A 111 -19.25 -0.63 -64.88
C GLN A 111 -18.63 0.68 -64.36
N ALA A 112 -18.84 1.80 -65.06
CA ALA A 112 -18.43 3.12 -64.59
C ALA A 112 -19.07 3.45 -63.23
N GLU A 113 -20.37 3.22 -63.09
CA GLU A 113 -21.13 3.47 -61.86
C GLU A 113 -20.63 2.61 -60.70
N LYS A 114 -20.39 1.31 -60.94
CA LYS A 114 -19.82 0.40 -59.93
C LYS A 114 -18.44 0.84 -59.47
N LEU A 115 -17.54 1.17 -60.41
CA LEU A 115 -16.19 1.63 -60.09
C LEU A 115 -16.20 2.96 -59.32
N GLN A 116 -17.07 3.90 -59.71
CA GLN A 116 -17.21 5.19 -59.04
C GLN A 116 -17.79 5.02 -57.62
N GLY A 117 -18.81 4.18 -57.46
CA GLY A 117 -19.40 3.85 -56.17
C GLY A 117 -18.44 3.10 -55.24
N ALA A 118 -17.60 2.23 -55.77
CA ALA A 118 -16.52 1.57 -55.02
C ALA A 118 -15.44 2.58 -54.60
N LEU A 119 -15.04 3.50 -55.50
CA LEU A 119 -14.04 4.53 -55.19
C LEU A 119 -14.51 5.45 -54.05
N GLN A 120 -15.76 5.88 -54.05
CA GLN A 120 -16.30 6.70 -52.96
C GLN A 120 -16.25 5.97 -51.60
N ARG A 121 -16.61 4.69 -51.57
CA ARG A 121 -16.52 3.86 -50.35
C ARG A 121 -15.07 3.65 -49.91
N ALA A 122 -14.16 3.41 -50.85
CA ALA A 122 -12.74 3.22 -50.57
C ALA A 122 -12.10 4.49 -50.00
N LEU A 123 -12.41 5.66 -50.55
CA LEU A 123 -11.95 6.94 -50.03
C LEU A 123 -12.48 7.21 -48.62
N LYS A 124 -13.77 6.95 -48.38
CA LYS A 124 -14.39 7.11 -47.06
C LYS A 124 -13.78 6.17 -46.01
N TYR A 125 -13.56 4.91 -46.37
CA TYR A 125 -12.87 3.95 -45.50
C TYR A 125 -11.45 4.44 -45.18
N LYS A 126 -10.69 4.84 -46.20
CA LYS A 126 -9.32 5.33 -46.05
C LYS A 126 -9.23 6.54 -45.12
N GLU A 127 -10.10 7.54 -45.30
CA GLU A 127 -10.16 8.72 -44.43
C GLU A 127 -10.41 8.34 -42.97
N HIS A 128 -11.40 7.49 -42.70
CA HIS A 128 -11.70 7.05 -41.33
C HIS A 128 -10.57 6.20 -40.73
N SER A 129 -9.93 5.35 -41.54
CA SER A 129 -8.82 4.50 -41.10
C SER A 129 -7.58 5.31 -40.74
N GLU A 130 -7.18 6.27 -41.59
CA GLU A 130 -6.02 7.14 -41.35
C GLU A 130 -6.21 8.01 -40.11
N ASN A 131 -7.37 8.65 -39.97
CA ASN A 131 -7.70 9.48 -38.80
C ASN A 131 -7.72 8.68 -37.49
N LEU A 132 -8.28 7.46 -37.52
CA LEU A 132 -8.33 6.61 -36.33
C LEU A 132 -6.94 6.06 -35.98
N SER A 133 -6.13 5.71 -36.98
CA SER A 133 -4.78 5.19 -36.76
C SER A 133 -3.84 6.24 -36.16
N SER A 134 -3.92 7.50 -36.60
CA SER A 134 -3.11 8.58 -36.02
C SER A 134 -3.50 8.85 -34.57
N TRP A 135 -4.81 8.96 -34.29
CA TRP A 135 -5.31 9.16 -32.93
C TRP A 135 -4.96 7.99 -31.99
N LEU A 136 -5.07 6.74 -32.48
CA LEU A 136 -4.66 5.56 -31.72
C LEU A 136 -3.19 5.61 -31.34
N GLN A 137 -2.32 6.00 -32.29
CA GLN A 137 -0.88 6.13 -32.02
C GLN A 137 -0.62 7.19 -30.94
N GLU A 138 -1.29 8.35 -31.02
CA GLU A 138 -1.17 9.41 -30.00
C GLU A 138 -1.62 8.94 -28.62
N CYS A 139 -2.70 8.15 -28.53
CA CYS A 139 -3.16 7.60 -27.26
C CYS A 139 -2.23 6.54 -26.70
N GLU A 140 -1.70 5.65 -27.55
CA GLU A 140 -0.71 4.64 -27.18
C GLU A 140 0.58 5.30 -26.66
N ASP A 141 1.03 6.40 -27.27
CA ASP A 141 2.23 7.12 -26.82
C ASP A 141 1.99 7.88 -25.51
N ARG A 142 0.79 8.45 -25.33
CA ARG A 142 0.37 9.06 -24.06
C ARG A 142 0.31 8.01 -22.94
N GLU A 143 -0.27 6.84 -23.19
CA GLU A 143 -0.31 5.73 -22.23
C GLU A 143 1.10 5.34 -21.80
N LYS A 144 2.01 5.09 -22.75
CA LYS A 144 3.41 4.72 -22.47
C LYS A 144 4.17 5.80 -21.68
N SER A 145 3.84 7.07 -21.89
CA SER A 145 4.48 8.19 -21.19
C SER A 145 4.11 8.27 -19.71
N VAL A 146 2.96 7.68 -19.30
CA VAL A 146 2.57 7.60 -17.89
C VAL A 146 3.54 6.67 -17.18
N LYS A 147 4.32 7.21 -16.24
CA LYS A 147 5.27 6.44 -15.44
C LYS A 147 4.68 6.06 -14.09
N LEU A 148 5.13 4.92 -13.58
CA LEU A 148 4.92 4.56 -12.19
C LEU A 148 5.93 5.35 -11.33
N SER A 149 5.52 5.78 -10.14
CA SER A 149 6.41 6.45 -9.18
C SER A 149 6.06 6.07 -7.75
N MET A 150 6.98 6.34 -6.81
CA MET A 150 6.76 6.14 -5.37
C MET A 150 6.43 7.45 -4.65
N ASN A 151 5.88 8.42 -5.38
CA ASN A 151 5.48 9.73 -4.86
C ASN A 151 3.96 9.87 -4.99
N SER A 152 3.27 10.11 -3.87
CA SER A 152 1.81 10.20 -3.82
C SER A 152 1.24 11.23 -4.80
N VAL A 153 1.89 12.39 -4.97
CA VAL A 153 1.42 13.46 -5.87
C VAL A 153 1.57 13.04 -7.33
N GLU A 154 2.72 12.47 -7.68
CA GLU A 154 2.98 12.02 -9.05
C GLU A 154 2.09 10.82 -9.45
N ILE A 155 1.74 9.95 -8.49
CA ILE A 155 0.77 8.87 -8.70
C ILE A 155 -0.63 9.45 -8.98
N GLU A 156 -1.06 10.46 -8.22
CA GLU A 156 -2.35 11.14 -8.46
C GLU A 156 -2.40 11.82 -9.83
N ASP A 157 -1.30 12.45 -10.25
CA ASP A 157 -1.16 13.03 -11.59
C ASP A 157 -1.24 11.95 -12.66
N SER A 158 -0.55 10.83 -12.47
CA SER A 158 -0.55 9.68 -13.40
C SER A 158 -1.94 9.04 -13.52
N LEU A 159 -2.65 8.85 -12.41
CA LEU A 159 -4.04 8.39 -12.40
C LEU A 159 -4.99 9.35 -13.12
N SER A 160 -4.76 10.66 -12.96
CA SER A 160 -5.54 11.69 -13.65
C SER A 160 -5.30 11.66 -15.16
N GLN A 161 -4.05 11.44 -15.59
CA GLN A 161 -3.69 11.25 -17.00
C GLN A 161 -4.37 10.00 -17.58
N LEU A 162 -4.32 8.85 -16.90
CA LEU A 162 -4.98 7.62 -17.37
C LEU A 162 -6.50 7.78 -17.46
N LYS A 163 -7.13 8.49 -16.51
CA LYS A 163 -8.57 8.83 -16.58
C LYS A 163 -8.88 9.73 -17.77
N ALA A 164 -8.00 10.68 -18.08
CA ALA A 164 -8.16 11.54 -19.26
C ALA A 164 -8.01 10.77 -20.57
N ILE A 165 -7.04 9.84 -20.67
CA ILE A 165 -6.88 8.97 -21.84
C ILE A 165 -8.09 8.05 -21.98
N GLN A 166 -8.56 7.40 -20.90
CA GLN A 166 -9.74 6.54 -20.94
C GLN A 166 -10.99 7.28 -21.46
N LYS A 167 -11.23 8.49 -20.93
CA LYS A 167 -12.34 9.33 -21.39
C LYS A 167 -12.22 9.70 -22.87
N ASP A 168 -11.00 9.85 -23.37
CA ASP A 168 -10.73 10.13 -24.78
C ASP A 168 -11.02 8.90 -25.65
N VAL A 169 -10.61 7.71 -25.22
CA VAL A 169 -10.95 6.43 -25.85
C VAL A 169 -12.46 6.24 -25.93
N ASP A 170 -13.18 6.51 -24.84
CA ASP A 170 -14.64 6.37 -24.79
C ASP A 170 -15.34 7.30 -25.80
N LYS A 171 -14.83 8.52 -25.98
CA LYS A 171 -15.35 9.48 -26.98
C LYS A 171 -15.12 9.03 -28.41
N HIS A 172 -14.01 8.34 -28.69
CA HIS A 172 -13.64 7.89 -30.03
C HIS A 172 -14.26 6.54 -30.40
N ARG A 173 -14.96 5.87 -29.46
CA ARG A 173 -15.70 4.62 -29.73
C ARG A 173 -16.67 4.74 -30.92
N GLY A 174 -17.31 5.89 -31.09
CA GLY A 174 -18.18 6.17 -32.25
C GLY A 174 -17.42 6.18 -33.59
N GLN A 175 -16.20 6.69 -33.61
CA GLN A 175 -15.36 6.73 -34.81
C GLN A 175 -14.88 5.32 -35.21
N VAL A 176 -14.61 4.44 -34.24
CA VAL A 176 -14.32 3.01 -34.50
C VAL A 176 -15.51 2.35 -35.21
N VAL A 177 -16.74 2.61 -34.76
CA VAL A 177 -17.95 2.09 -35.41
C VAL A 177 -18.11 2.65 -36.83
N MET A 178 -17.81 3.93 -37.04
CA MET A 178 -17.85 4.54 -38.37
C MET A 178 -16.83 3.92 -39.33
N MET A 179 -15.59 3.69 -38.87
CA MET A 179 -14.56 3.01 -39.66
C MET A 179 -15.00 1.58 -40.02
N ASN A 180 -15.55 0.84 -39.05
CA ASN A 180 -16.04 -0.52 -39.26
C ASN A 180 -17.17 -0.57 -40.29
N THR A 181 -18.11 0.37 -40.19
CA THR A 181 -19.24 0.49 -41.12
C THR A 181 -18.75 0.87 -42.53
N ALA A 182 -17.78 1.77 -42.64
CA ALA A 182 -17.19 2.13 -43.93
C ALA A 182 -16.44 0.96 -44.57
N ALA A 183 -15.70 0.17 -43.78
CA ALA A 183 -15.04 -1.05 -44.21
C ALA A 183 -16.05 -2.08 -44.71
N ASP A 184 -17.12 -2.35 -43.95
CA ASP A 184 -18.16 -3.32 -44.34
C ASP A 184 -18.87 -2.90 -45.62
N SER A 185 -19.20 -1.61 -45.76
CA SER A 185 -19.80 -1.09 -46.98
C SER A 185 -18.87 -1.23 -48.21
N LEU A 186 -17.56 -1.05 -48.03
CA LEU A 186 -16.59 -1.30 -49.11
C LEU A 186 -16.50 -2.80 -49.44
N LEU A 187 -16.47 -3.66 -48.43
CA LEU A 187 -16.40 -5.11 -48.58
C LEU A 187 -17.60 -5.71 -49.34
N GLU A 188 -18.76 -5.06 -49.30
CA GLU A 188 -19.95 -5.47 -50.07
C GLU A 188 -19.78 -5.33 -51.60
N VAL A 189 -18.91 -4.44 -52.06
CA VAL A 189 -18.80 -4.09 -53.50
C VAL A 189 -17.49 -4.52 -54.15
N VAL A 190 -16.46 -4.85 -53.36
CA VAL A 190 -15.13 -5.22 -53.87
C VAL A 190 -15.04 -6.72 -54.16
N THR A 191 -14.30 -7.08 -55.20
CA THR A 191 -14.01 -8.47 -55.59
C THR A 191 -12.52 -8.80 -55.51
N SER A 192 -11.67 -7.81 -55.22
CA SER A 192 -10.22 -7.95 -55.05
C SER A 192 -9.73 -7.09 -53.89
N ASP A 193 -8.64 -7.51 -53.24
CA ASP A 193 -8.00 -6.81 -52.10
C ASP A 193 -8.90 -6.67 -50.84
N GLY A 194 -10.00 -7.41 -50.76
CA GLY A 194 -10.91 -7.38 -49.59
C GLY A 194 -10.29 -7.96 -48.32
N ASP A 195 -9.35 -8.91 -48.45
CA ASP A 195 -8.63 -9.48 -47.31
C ASP A 195 -7.82 -8.42 -46.57
N THR A 196 -7.15 -7.51 -47.30
CA THR A 196 -6.39 -6.40 -46.72
C THR A 196 -7.27 -5.49 -45.85
N VAL A 197 -8.49 -5.16 -46.31
CA VAL A 197 -9.44 -4.35 -45.54
C VAL A 197 -9.89 -5.08 -44.28
N ARG A 198 -10.14 -6.41 -44.36
CA ARG A 198 -10.51 -7.20 -43.18
C ARG A 198 -9.35 -7.30 -42.17
N GLU A 199 -8.12 -7.45 -42.64
CA GLU A 199 -6.92 -7.50 -41.81
C GLU A 199 -6.68 -6.17 -41.09
N GLU A 200 -6.74 -5.04 -41.80
CA GLU A 200 -6.61 -3.70 -41.21
C GLU A 200 -7.72 -3.43 -40.19
N LYS A 201 -8.98 -3.74 -40.53
CA LYS A 201 -10.11 -3.63 -39.61
C LYS A 201 -9.88 -4.45 -38.33
N ALA A 202 -9.45 -5.70 -38.47
CA ALA A 202 -9.16 -6.57 -37.33
C ALA A 202 -7.96 -6.07 -36.51
N ALA A 203 -6.92 -5.55 -37.16
CA ALA A 203 -5.75 -4.99 -36.49
C ALA A 203 -6.12 -3.75 -35.66
N THR A 204 -6.92 -2.84 -36.21
CA THR A 204 -7.42 -1.66 -35.48
C THR A 204 -8.28 -2.05 -34.29
N GLY A 205 -9.18 -3.04 -34.45
CA GLY A 205 -9.96 -3.58 -33.34
C GLY A 205 -9.06 -4.10 -32.20
N LYS A 206 -8.06 -4.92 -32.54
CA LYS A 206 -7.09 -5.43 -31.57
C LYS A 206 -6.29 -4.32 -30.89
N ARG A 207 -5.92 -3.24 -31.60
CA ARG A 207 -5.22 -2.09 -30.99
C ARG A 207 -6.09 -1.37 -29.96
N VAL A 208 -7.37 -1.12 -30.27
CA VAL A 208 -8.31 -0.49 -29.34
C VAL A 208 -8.53 -1.36 -28.10
N ASP A 209 -8.75 -2.66 -28.29
CA ASP A 209 -8.95 -3.61 -27.20
C ASP A 209 -7.71 -3.66 -26.29
N LYS A 210 -6.52 -3.80 -26.90
CA LYS A 210 -5.25 -3.80 -26.17
C LYS A 210 -5.01 -2.50 -25.40
N LEU A 211 -5.20 -1.34 -26.03
CA LEU A 211 -5.05 -0.05 -25.35
C LEU A 211 -6.00 0.05 -24.16
N THR A 212 -7.23 -0.43 -24.28
CA THR A 212 -8.22 -0.41 -23.19
C THR A 212 -7.80 -1.34 -22.03
N GLU A 213 -7.27 -2.51 -22.34
CA GLU A 213 -6.72 -3.47 -21.38
C GLU A 213 -5.49 -2.88 -20.66
N ASP A 214 -4.51 -2.37 -21.41
CA ASP A 214 -3.28 -1.76 -20.88
C ASP A 214 -3.60 -0.57 -19.96
N LEU A 215 -4.53 0.31 -20.36
CA LEU A 215 -5.00 1.43 -19.53
C LEU A 215 -5.65 0.97 -18.23
N THR A 216 -6.37 -0.14 -18.26
CA THR A 216 -7.07 -0.68 -17.09
C THR A 216 -6.09 -1.33 -16.12
N LEU A 217 -5.23 -2.22 -16.62
CA LEU A 217 -4.19 -2.87 -15.81
C LEU A 217 -3.26 -1.85 -15.16
N LYS A 218 -2.83 -0.83 -15.91
CA LYS A 218 -1.94 0.22 -15.40
C LYS A 218 -2.61 1.10 -14.35
N ARG A 219 -3.91 1.40 -14.53
CA ARG A 219 -4.71 2.14 -13.54
C ARG A 219 -4.85 1.35 -12.25
N GLU A 220 -5.23 0.08 -12.33
CA GLU A 220 -5.37 -0.80 -11.17
C GLU A 220 -4.05 -0.97 -10.42
N SER A 221 -2.94 -1.11 -11.15
CA SER A 221 -1.60 -1.15 -10.56
C SER A 221 -1.27 0.14 -9.80
N LEU A 222 -1.49 1.32 -10.41
CA LEU A 222 -1.28 2.60 -9.74
C LEU A 222 -2.19 2.81 -8.52
N GLU A 223 -3.45 2.39 -8.59
CA GLU A 223 -4.39 2.47 -7.46
C GLU A 223 -3.94 1.58 -6.30
N ASN A 224 -3.50 0.36 -6.59
CA ASN A 224 -2.94 -0.56 -5.59
C ASN A 224 -1.65 0.00 -4.96
N ILE A 225 -0.72 0.51 -5.76
CA ILE A 225 0.51 1.15 -5.27
C ILE A 225 0.15 2.39 -4.41
N SER A 226 -0.77 3.23 -4.87
CA SER A 226 -1.22 4.42 -4.15
C SER A 226 -1.76 4.07 -2.77
N GLN A 227 -2.64 3.07 -2.70
CA GLN A 227 -3.25 2.63 -1.45
C GLN A 227 -2.22 2.07 -0.46
N LYS A 228 -1.32 1.20 -0.94
CA LYS A 228 -0.24 0.62 -0.11
C LYS A 228 0.76 1.68 0.36
N LEU A 229 1.14 2.62 -0.51
CA LEU A 229 2.05 3.71 -0.16
C LEU A 229 1.41 4.64 0.88
N LYS A 230 0.11 4.92 0.77
CA LYS A 230 -0.62 5.68 1.78
C LYS A 230 -0.62 4.96 3.13
N GLU A 231 -0.96 3.67 3.14
CA GLU A 231 -0.94 2.85 4.36
C GLU A 231 0.45 2.81 5.00
N PHE A 232 1.50 2.62 4.20
CA PHE A 232 2.90 2.69 4.65
C PHE A 232 3.20 4.03 5.33
N ASN A 233 2.86 5.15 4.70
CA ASN A 233 3.14 6.49 5.23
C ASN A 233 2.37 6.78 6.51
N ASP A 234 1.10 6.38 6.60
CA ASP A 234 0.26 6.56 7.79
C ASP A 234 0.81 5.76 8.98
N LEU A 235 1.14 4.48 8.77
CA LEU A 235 1.76 3.63 9.79
C LEU A 235 3.13 4.17 10.22
N GLN A 236 3.94 4.61 9.27
CA GLN A 236 5.26 5.18 9.56
C GLN A 236 5.14 6.42 10.45
N LYS A 237 4.19 7.30 10.13
CA LYS A 237 3.94 8.53 10.88
C LYS A 237 3.46 8.23 12.29
N GLU A 238 2.53 7.28 12.44
CA GLU A 238 2.04 6.85 13.76
C GLU A 238 3.16 6.26 14.61
N ALA A 239 3.91 5.29 14.08
CA ALA A 239 5.02 4.66 14.78
C ALA A 239 6.10 5.68 15.17
N LYS A 240 6.50 6.60 14.28
CA LYS A 240 7.42 7.70 14.62
C LYS A 240 6.88 8.58 15.74
N GLY A 241 5.58 8.91 15.72
CA GLY A 241 4.92 9.67 16.77
C GLY A 241 4.94 8.97 18.13
N GLN A 242 4.67 7.67 18.15
CA GLN A 242 4.69 6.84 19.36
C GLN A 242 6.11 6.70 19.92
N LEU A 243 7.11 6.46 19.06
CA LEU A 243 8.53 6.42 19.47
C LEU A 243 9.03 7.75 20.02
N GLU A 244 8.63 8.87 19.42
CA GLU A 244 8.98 10.20 19.94
C GLU A 244 8.29 10.48 21.29
N GLY A 245 7.04 10.05 21.46
CA GLY A 245 6.35 10.10 22.74
C GLY A 245 7.07 9.30 23.83
N ALA A 246 7.49 8.07 23.50
CA ALA A 246 8.27 7.20 24.36
C ALA A 246 9.63 7.84 24.73
N ARG A 247 10.33 8.44 23.77
CA ARG A 247 11.59 9.16 23.99
C ARG A 247 11.42 10.30 24.99
N LYS A 248 10.39 11.14 24.82
CA LYS A 248 10.11 12.25 25.75
C LYS A 248 9.80 11.79 27.16
N GLN A 249 9.08 10.67 27.31
CA GLN A 249 8.82 10.08 28.62
C GLN A 249 10.10 9.58 29.30
N LEU A 250 10.99 8.95 28.52
CA LEU A 250 12.30 8.50 29.00
C LEU A 250 13.21 9.67 29.41
N ASP A 251 13.22 10.75 28.63
CA ASP A 251 13.97 11.96 28.96
C ASP A 251 13.43 12.63 30.23
N SER A 252 12.10 12.67 30.39
CA SER A 252 11.43 13.16 31.60
C SER A 252 11.78 12.30 32.82
N HIS A 253 11.79 10.97 32.66
CA HIS A 253 12.23 10.05 33.71
C HIS A 253 13.69 10.30 34.11
N SER A 254 14.57 10.44 33.13
CA SER A 254 16.00 10.69 33.34
C SER A 254 16.25 12.02 34.06
N ALA A 255 15.47 13.06 33.75
CA ALA A 255 15.56 14.37 34.38
C ALA A 255 15.17 14.37 35.87
N LEU A 256 14.34 13.41 36.32
CA LEU A 256 13.99 13.25 37.74
C LEU A 256 15.15 12.70 38.58
N GLY A 257 16.15 12.07 37.95
CA GLY A 257 17.30 11.50 38.64
C GLY A 257 16.91 10.58 39.79
N VAL A 258 17.38 10.88 41.01
CA VAL A 258 17.08 10.09 42.21
C VAL A 258 15.59 10.09 42.61
N GLN A 259 14.83 11.13 42.25
CA GLN A 259 13.39 11.19 42.51
C GLN A 259 12.58 10.27 41.57
N ALA A 260 13.24 9.70 40.56
CA ALA A 260 12.60 8.79 39.62
C ALA A 260 12.25 7.45 40.25
N TYR A 261 12.93 7.05 41.34
CA TYR A 261 12.75 5.78 42.03
C TYR A 261 11.44 5.74 42.84
N SER A 262 10.33 5.45 42.16
CA SER A 262 9.01 5.28 42.77
C SER A 262 8.19 4.20 42.06
N GLY A 263 7.29 3.54 42.77
CA GLY A 263 6.39 2.53 42.19
C GLY A 263 5.49 3.07 41.08
N LYS A 264 5.12 4.36 41.15
CA LYS A 264 4.37 5.05 40.09
C LYS A 264 5.18 5.12 38.80
N ASN A 265 6.44 5.53 38.87
CA ASN A 265 7.30 5.62 37.69
C ASN A 265 7.61 4.23 37.11
N LEU A 266 7.77 3.21 37.95
CA LEU A 266 7.89 1.81 37.48
C LEU A 266 6.64 1.37 36.70
N THR A 267 5.45 1.67 37.22
CA THR A 267 4.19 1.34 36.54
C THR A 267 4.10 2.06 35.19
N ASN A 268 4.50 3.33 35.13
CA ASN A 268 4.53 4.10 33.89
C ASN A 268 5.52 3.51 32.86
N MET A 269 6.74 3.15 33.28
CA MET A 269 7.75 2.56 32.38
C MET A 269 7.31 1.17 31.88
N LYS A 270 6.66 0.36 32.72
CA LYS A 270 6.06 -0.92 32.29
C LYS A 270 4.92 -0.73 31.28
N ALA A 271 4.07 0.27 31.50
CA ALA A 271 3.03 0.61 30.53
C ALA A 271 3.63 1.05 29.18
N GLN A 272 4.73 1.81 29.22
CA GLN A 272 5.48 2.21 28.04
C GLN A 272 6.12 1.00 27.33
N GLN A 273 6.67 0.03 28.06
CA GLN A 273 7.21 -1.21 27.50
C GLN A 273 6.13 -1.98 26.72
N ASN A 274 4.93 -2.13 27.28
CA ASN A 274 3.80 -2.76 26.59
C ASN A 274 3.37 -1.96 25.35
N SER A 275 3.39 -0.62 25.42
CA SER A 275 3.08 0.21 24.25
C SER A 275 4.09 0.02 23.11
N LEU A 276 5.36 -0.18 23.43
CA LEU A 276 6.41 -0.41 22.43
C LEU A 276 6.29 -1.79 21.74
N GLU A 277 5.68 -2.78 22.38
CA GLU A 277 5.30 -4.04 21.72
C GLU A 277 4.26 -3.79 20.61
N GLY A 278 3.30 -2.88 20.85
CA GLY A 278 2.37 -2.42 19.83
C GLY A 278 3.07 -1.76 18.63
N VAL A 279 4.06 -0.90 18.91
CA VAL A 279 4.89 -0.26 17.87
C VAL A 279 5.67 -1.30 17.06
N HIS A 280 6.20 -2.35 17.69
CA HIS A 280 6.91 -3.43 17.00
C HIS A 280 6.02 -4.10 15.95
N ASN A 281 4.78 -4.44 16.30
CA ASN A 281 3.83 -5.03 15.36
C ASN A 281 3.50 -4.10 14.18
N GLN A 282 3.40 -2.78 14.43
CA GLN A 282 3.21 -1.80 13.37
C GLN A 282 4.41 -1.75 12.41
N ILE A 283 5.64 -1.84 12.93
CA ILE A 283 6.87 -1.84 12.12
C ILE A 283 6.96 -3.11 11.28
N GLU A 284 6.60 -4.28 11.82
CA GLU A 284 6.56 -5.53 11.04
C GLU A 284 5.53 -5.43 9.90
N HIS A 285 4.33 -4.91 10.17
CA HIS A 285 3.34 -4.67 9.12
C HIS A 285 3.85 -3.67 8.06
N LEU A 286 4.52 -2.61 8.48
CA LEU A 286 5.14 -1.62 7.59
C LEU A 286 6.22 -2.25 6.69
N LYS A 287 7.04 -3.19 7.22
CA LYS A 287 8.01 -3.96 6.43
C LYS A 287 7.32 -4.84 5.40
N ASP A 288 6.20 -5.48 5.75
CA ASP A 288 5.48 -6.35 4.84
C ASP A 288 4.82 -5.56 3.70
N ILE A 289 4.30 -4.36 4.00
CA ILE A 289 3.84 -3.43 2.95
C ILE A 289 5.01 -3.03 2.03
N ALA A 290 6.16 -2.66 2.60
CA ALA A 290 7.34 -2.29 1.81
C ALA A 290 7.82 -3.44 0.90
N LYS A 291 7.89 -4.67 1.41
CA LYS A 291 8.22 -5.86 0.60
C LYS A 291 7.19 -6.07 -0.52
N SER A 292 5.90 -5.92 -0.20
CA SER A 292 4.85 -6.06 -1.22
C SER A 292 4.95 -4.98 -2.30
N LEU A 293 5.25 -3.73 -1.93
CA LEU A 293 5.46 -2.64 -2.87
C LEU A 293 6.67 -2.90 -3.78
N VAL A 294 7.75 -3.48 -3.25
CA VAL A 294 8.92 -3.88 -4.05
C VAL A 294 8.56 -4.94 -5.10
N VAL A 295 7.64 -5.85 -4.79
CA VAL A 295 7.15 -6.84 -5.76
C VAL A 295 6.24 -6.18 -6.81
N ASP A 296 5.29 -5.36 -6.37
CA ASP A 296 4.30 -4.74 -7.26
C ASP A 296 4.89 -3.65 -8.17
N ALA A 297 6.00 -3.04 -7.76
CA ALA A 297 6.60 -1.88 -8.40
C ALA A 297 8.13 -2.03 -8.55
N SER A 298 8.60 -3.22 -8.94
CA SER A 298 10.04 -3.54 -8.99
C SER A 298 10.87 -2.65 -9.91
N GLU A 299 10.24 -2.06 -10.93
CA GLU A 299 10.88 -1.15 -11.90
C GLU A 299 10.87 0.32 -11.46
N VAL A 300 10.22 0.65 -10.33
CA VAL A 300 10.06 2.02 -9.84
C VAL A 300 11.26 2.44 -9.00
N GLU A 301 11.89 3.55 -9.40
CA GLU A 301 12.98 4.16 -8.63
C GLU A 301 12.50 4.58 -7.23
N GLY A 302 13.31 4.31 -6.20
CA GLY A 302 13.00 4.66 -4.80
C GLY A 302 12.10 3.66 -4.06
N VAL A 303 11.60 2.60 -4.71
CA VAL A 303 10.80 1.55 -4.02
C VAL A 303 11.58 0.85 -2.91
N THR A 304 12.88 0.64 -3.11
CA THR A 304 13.78 0.04 -2.12
C THR A 304 14.05 0.94 -0.92
N ASP A 305 13.88 2.25 -1.06
CA ASP A 305 14.10 3.20 0.02
C ASP A 305 13.02 3.05 1.11
N LEU A 306 11.85 2.50 0.78
CA LEU A 306 10.82 2.17 1.76
C LEU A 306 11.28 1.09 2.73
N LEU A 307 12.05 0.10 2.27
CA LEU A 307 12.65 -0.92 3.14
C LEU A 307 13.68 -0.29 4.08
N LEU A 308 14.55 0.57 3.56
CA LEU A 308 15.55 1.28 4.37
C LEU A 308 14.89 2.17 5.43
N GLN A 309 13.76 2.80 5.10
CA GLN A 309 12.98 3.57 6.06
C GLN A 309 12.37 2.70 7.16
N ALA A 310 11.88 1.50 6.82
CA ALA A 310 11.37 0.52 7.78
C ALA A 310 12.47 0.03 8.73
N ASP A 311 13.63 -0.32 8.19
CA ASP A 311 14.79 -0.80 8.96
C ASP A 311 15.34 0.28 9.89
N SER A 312 15.40 1.53 9.42
CA SER A 312 15.79 2.68 10.25
C SER A 312 14.84 2.86 11.44
N LEU A 313 13.53 2.73 11.20
CA LEU A 313 12.51 2.85 12.22
C LEU A 313 12.57 1.69 13.24
N GLU A 314 12.83 0.46 12.78
CA GLU A 314 13.09 -0.69 13.65
C GLU A 314 14.29 -0.44 14.56
N LYS A 315 15.39 0.06 13.99
CA LYS A 315 16.59 0.35 14.78
C LYS A 315 16.33 1.40 15.86
N ASP A 316 15.54 2.43 15.55
CA ASP A 316 15.12 3.44 16.53
C ASP A 316 14.22 2.83 17.62
N HIS A 317 13.28 1.97 17.25
CA HIS A 317 12.43 1.21 18.18
C HIS A 317 13.25 0.33 19.11
N MET A 318 14.18 -0.46 18.59
CA MET A 318 15.05 -1.32 19.39
C MET A 318 15.88 -0.52 20.40
N SER A 319 16.41 0.63 19.97
CA SER A 319 17.18 1.54 20.81
C SER A 319 16.34 2.10 21.97
N ILE A 320 15.11 2.54 21.69
CA ILE A 320 14.20 3.06 22.73
C ILE A 320 13.74 1.94 23.66
N THR A 321 13.34 0.78 23.11
CA THR A 321 12.90 -0.39 23.88
C THR A 321 13.95 -0.82 24.88
N LYS A 322 15.21 -0.95 24.43
CA LYS A 322 16.32 -1.28 25.32
C LYS A 322 16.47 -0.28 26.48
N LYS A 323 16.37 1.03 26.21
CA LYS A 323 16.49 2.04 27.26
C LYS A 323 15.32 1.99 28.27
N VAL A 324 14.12 1.68 27.80
CA VAL A 324 12.95 1.50 28.69
C VAL A 324 13.13 0.25 29.55
N GLU A 325 13.61 -0.86 28.97
CA GLU A 325 13.93 -2.09 29.70
C GLU A 325 15.00 -1.87 30.77
N ASP A 326 16.09 -1.18 30.42
CA ASP A 326 17.16 -0.82 31.35
C ASP A 326 16.63 0.05 32.51
N ALA A 327 15.73 1.01 32.22
CA ALA A 327 15.08 1.84 33.23
C ALA A 327 14.13 1.05 34.14
N CYS A 328 13.32 0.15 33.57
CA CYS A 328 12.47 -0.78 34.34
C CYS A 328 13.30 -1.65 35.28
N SER A 329 14.33 -2.31 34.78
CA SER A 329 15.23 -3.16 35.57
C SER A 329 15.89 -2.38 36.70
N THR A 330 16.36 -1.15 36.42
CA THR A 330 16.93 -0.27 37.44
C THR A 330 15.90 0.04 38.53
N LEU A 331 14.69 0.45 38.15
CA LEU A 331 13.61 0.77 39.09
C LEU A 331 13.21 -0.43 39.95
N GLU A 332 13.07 -1.62 39.35
CA GLU A 332 12.73 -2.85 40.06
C GLU A 332 13.76 -3.21 41.12
N ASN A 333 15.05 -3.20 40.74
CA ASN A 333 16.14 -3.50 41.66
C ASN A 333 16.18 -2.53 42.85
N LYS A 334 16.03 -1.21 42.60
CA LYS A 334 16.01 -0.21 43.67
C LYS A 334 14.79 -0.36 44.59
N LEU A 335 13.60 -0.50 44.01
CA LEU A 335 12.35 -0.64 44.78
C LEU A 335 12.32 -1.95 45.58
N GLN A 336 12.89 -3.04 45.07
CA GLN A 336 13.06 -4.28 45.82
C GLN A 336 13.94 -4.08 47.06
N GLY A 337 15.07 -3.38 46.91
CA GLY A 337 15.95 -3.04 48.03
C GLY A 337 15.25 -2.21 49.11
N ILE A 338 14.47 -1.21 48.69
CA ILE A 338 13.63 -0.40 49.59
C ILE A 338 12.58 -1.27 50.30
N GLY A 339 11.92 -2.18 49.57
CA GLY A 339 10.92 -3.08 50.15
C GLY A 339 11.51 -4.05 51.18
N GLN A 340 12.71 -4.59 50.93
CA GLN A 340 13.43 -5.41 51.91
C GLN A 340 13.79 -4.61 53.16
N PHE A 341 14.28 -3.38 52.99
CA PHE A 341 14.61 -2.49 54.10
C PHE A 341 13.37 -2.12 54.93
N GLN A 342 12.24 -1.84 54.27
CA GLN A 342 10.96 -1.60 54.93
C GLN A 342 10.50 -2.79 55.78
N ASN A 343 10.67 -4.02 55.30
CA ASN A 343 10.32 -5.22 56.07
C ASN A 343 11.19 -5.35 57.33
N SER A 344 12.49 -5.07 57.24
CA SER A 344 13.38 -5.07 58.40
C SER A 344 12.96 -4.04 59.45
N ILE A 345 12.58 -2.83 59.03
CA ILE A 345 12.06 -1.81 59.97
C ILE A 345 10.78 -2.29 60.65
N ARG A 346 9.86 -2.93 59.92
CA ARG A 346 8.61 -3.49 60.47
C ARG A 346 8.89 -4.56 61.54
N GLU A 347 9.88 -5.42 61.31
CA GLU A 347 10.33 -6.40 62.31
C GLU A 347 10.89 -5.71 63.56
N MET A 348 11.69 -4.65 63.42
CA MET A 348 12.19 -3.89 64.57
C MET A 348 11.05 -3.25 65.39
N PHE A 349 10.01 -2.72 64.74
CA PHE A 349 8.83 -2.23 65.44
C PHE A 349 8.06 -3.34 66.18
N THR A 350 7.98 -4.54 65.57
CA THR A 350 7.34 -5.70 66.21
C THR A 350 8.11 -6.10 67.47
N ASN A 351 9.44 -6.22 67.38
CA ASN A 351 10.31 -6.50 68.52
C ASN A 351 10.22 -5.42 69.60
N PHE A 352 10.05 -4.14 69.22
CA PHE A 352 9.84 -3.08 70.18
C PHE A 352 8.54 -3.26 70.95
N THR A 353 7.43 -3.54 70.26
CA THR A 353 6.14 -3.79 70.89
C THR A 353 6.22 -4.97 71.86
N ASP A 354 6.85 -6.07 71.45
CA ASP A 354 7.03 -7.24 72.32
C ASP A 354 7.84 -6.91 73.59
N LEU A 355 8.88 -6.07 73.47
CA LEU A 355 9.67 -5.63 74.63
C LEU A 355 8.93 -4.62 75.52
N ASP A 356 8.14 -3.72 74.94
CA ASP A 356 7.31 -2.78 75.72
C ASP A 356 6.28 -3.56 76.56
N ASP A 357 5.62 -4.55 75.95
CA ASP A 357 4.69 -5.47 76.62
C ASP A 357 5.40 -6.38 77.65
N GLU A 358 6.60 -6.88 77.35
CA GLU A 358 7.42 -7.66 78.29
C GLU A 358 7.69 -6.83 79.55
N LEU A 359 8.12 -5.57 79.42
CA LEU A 359 8.41 -4.70 80.57
C LEU A 359 7.15 -4.36 81.39
N ASP A 360 6.02 -4.11 80.72
CA ASP A 360 4.73 -3.81 81.36
C ASP A 360 4.19 -5.00 82.15
N SER A 361 4.41 -6.22 81.67
CA SER A 361 3.94 -7.45 82.31
C SER A 361 4.82 -7.93 83.47
N MET A 362 6.02 -7.38 83.65
CA MET A 362 6.92 -7.84 84.71
C MET A 362 6.38 -7.49 86.13
N PRO A 363 6.39 -8.44 87.09
CA PRO A 363 5.76 -8.30 88.41
C PRO A 363 6.44 -7.26 89.31
N SER A 364 5.77 -6.69 90.30
CA SER A 364 6.40 -5.72 91.23
C SER A 364 7.67 -6.26 91.91
N VAL A 365 8.56 -5.36 92.33
CA VAL A 365 9.82 -5.70 93.01
C VAL A 365 9.58 -6.62 94.21
N GLY A 366 10.26 -7.77 94.23
CA GLY A 366 10.15 -8.79 95.27
C GLY A 366 10.69 -8.32 96.63
N ARG A 367 10.44 -9.12 97.68
CA ARG A 367 10.89 -8.82 99.05
C ARG A 367 11.82 -9.88 99.65
N ASP A 368 11.99 -11.00 98.96
CA ASP A 368 12.90 -12.09 99.30
C ASP A 368 14.09 -12.15 98.33
N LEU A 369 15.20 -12.74 98.80
CA LEU A 369 16.47 -12.76 98.06
C LEU A 369 16.37 -13.55 96.75
N ASP A 370 15.68 -14.69 96.74
CA ASP A 370 15.61 -15.56 95.57
C ASP A 370 14.81 -14.88 94.45
N THR A 371 13.64 -14.32 94.77
CA THR A 371 12.83 -13.55 93.81
C THR A 371 13.56 -12.31 93.29
N LEU A 372 14.27 -11.57 94.15
CA LEU A 372 15.05 -10.39 93.72
C LEU A 372 16.24 -10.76 92.83
N ARG A 373 16.92 -11.88 93.09
CA ARG A 373 17.99 -12.38 92.21
C ARG A 373 17.45 -12.83 90.85
N ASP A 374 16.30 -13.50 90.82
CA ASP A 374 15.64 -13.89 89.57
C ASP A 374 15.16 -12.66 88.79
N GLN A 375 14.56 -11.68 89.46
CA GLN A 375 14.17 -10.40 88.86
C GLN A 375 15.38 -9.61 88.34
N GLN A 376 16.50 -9.61 89.07
CA GLN A 376 17.75 -8.96 88.65
C GLN A 376 18.29 -9.60 87.36
N ASN A 377 18.29 -10.93 87.28
CA ASN A 377 18.72 -11.65 86.08
C ASN A 377 17.76 -11.39 84.90
N THR A 378 16.46 -11.38 85.16
CA THR A 378 15.42 -11.11 84.15
C THR A 378 15.55 -9.70 83.58
N ILE A 379 15.64 -8.67 84.42
CA ILE A 379 15.78 -7.28 83.96
C ILE A 379 17.13 -7.03 83.28
N LYS A 380 18.21 -7.69 83.72
CA LYS A 380 19.50 -7.64 83.01
C LYS A 380 19.40 -8.26 81.61
N GLY A 381 18.72 -9.40 81.48
CA GLY A 381 18.44 -10.03 80.19
C GLY A 381 17.57 -9.16 79.29
N PHE A 382 16.53 -8.52 79.85
CA PHE A 382 15.68 -7.57 79.13
C PHE A 382 16.47 -6.35 78.61
N VAL A 383 17.27 -5.72 79.48
CA VAL A 383 18.11 -4.57 79.10
C VAL A 383 19.07 -4.95 77.98
N ALA A 384 19.64 -6.16 77.99
CA ALA A 384 20.47 -6.65 76.90
C ALA A 384 19.70 -6.76 75.57
N LYS A 385 18.51 -7.39 75.56
CA LYS A 385 17.64 -7.47 74.36
C LYS A 385 17.28 -6.08 73.82
N LEU A 386 16.93 -5.14 74.71
CA LEU A 386 16.59 -3.78 74.31
C LEU A 386 17.80 -3.01 73.77
N GLN A 387 18.98 -3.24 74.33
CA GLN A 387 20.23 -2.65 73.85
C GLN A 387 20.61 -3.18 72.45
N ASP A 388 20.34 -4.47 72.17
CA ASP A 388 20.49 -5.05 70.83
C ASP A 388 19.51 -4.40 69.83
N LEU A 389 18.25 -4.21 70.22
CA LEU A 389 17.27 -3.51 69.37
C LEU A 389 17.65 -2.05 69.10
N MET A 390 18.17 -1.34 70.11
CA MET A 390 18.68 0.02 69.95
C MET A 390 19.87 0.07 68.99
N THR A 391 20.78 -0.89 69.09
CA THR A 391 21.93 -1.04 68.18
C THR A 391 21.45 -1.31 66.75
N ASN A 392 20.49 -2.22 66.58
CA ASN A 392 19.88 -2.52 65.28
C ASN A 392 19.16 -1.31 64.68
N THR A 393 18.45 -0.52 65.49
CA THR A 393 17.79 0.72 65.05
C THR A 393 18.81 1.79 64.63
N ALA A 394 19.94 1.90 65.34
CA ALA A 394 21.03 2.81 64.97
C ALA A 394 21.70 2.38 63.65
N ASN A 395 22.01 1.09 63.52
CA ASN A 395 22.53 0.51 62.28
C ASN A 395 21.55 0.71 61.11
N GLY A 396 20.25 0.53 61.35
CA GLY A 396 19.19 0.82 60.38
C GLY A 396 19.19 2.29 59.95
N ARG A 397 19.36 3.24 60.87
CA ARG A 397 19.44 4.68 60.56
C ARG A 397 20.65 5.01 59.69
N ASP A 398 21.80 4.42 59.99
CA ASP A 398 23.02 4.60 59.19
C ASP A 398 22.88 3.99 57.80
N SER A 399 22.29 2.79 57.69
CA SER A 399 21.95 2.16 56.42
C SER A 399 20.98 3.03 55.61
N CYS A 400 19.93 3.56 56.24
CA CYS A 400 18.98 4.47 55.58
C CYS A 400 19.66 5.75 55.08
N LYS A 401 20.60 6.30 55.84
CA LYS A 401 21.35 7.48 55.45
C LYS A 401 22.21 7.19 54.21
N LYS A 402 22.93 6.06 54.20
CA LYS A 402 23.71 5.61 53.03
C LYS A 402 22.81 5.37 51.82
N MET A 403 21.64 4.76 52.00
CA MET A 403 20.68 4.56 50.91
C MET A 403 20.19 5.89 50.35
N LEU A 404 19.90 6.90 51.19
CA LEU A 404 19.48 8.23 50.74
C LEU A 404 20.57 9.01 50.00
N GLU A 405 21.85 8.72 50.24
CA GLU A 405 22.97 9.30 49.50
C GLU A 405 23.03 8.77 48.05
N SER A 406 22.58 7.53 47.81
CA SER A 406 22.51 6.92 46.48
C SER A 406 21.13 7.00 45.81
N GLU A 407 20.06 7.05 46.60
CA GLU A 407 18.66 6.84 46.20
C GLU A 407 17.75 7.70 47.07
N ALA A 408 17.67 9.00 46.78
CA ALA A 408 16.73 9.88 47.48
C ALA A 408 15.30 9.66 46.95
N SER A 409 14.62 8.62 47.46
CA SER A 409 13.21 8.35 47.17
C SER A 409 12.29 8.89 48.28
N PRO A 410 11.04 9.26 47.95
CA PRO A 410 10.03 9.60 48.94
C PRO A 410 9.82 8.49 49.99
N ASP A 411 9.91 7.23 49.55
CA ASP A 411 9.71 6.07 50.41
C ASP A 411 10.82 5.95 51.47
N LEU A 412 12.08 6.16 51.08
CA LEU A 412 13.22 6.13 52.00
C LEU A 412 13.18 7.30 53.01
N LEU A 413 12.66 8.46 52.61
CA LEU A 413 12.43 9.56 53.54
C LEU A 413 11.37 9.21 54.60
N GLY A 414 10.33 8.46 54.23
CA GLY A 414 9.35 7.92 55.17
C GLY A 414 9.99 6.96 56.17
N LEU A 415 10.76 5.98 55.67
CA LEU A 415 11.46 4.99 56.51
C LEU A 415 12.46 5.62 57.47
N LYS A 416 13.16 6.68 57.05
CA LYS A 416 14.04 7.46 57.93
C LYS A 416 13.28 8.02 59.13
N ARG A 417 12.10 8.61 58.89
CA ARG A 417 11.25 9.17 59.95
C ARG A 417 10.76 8.09 60.92
N ASP A 418 10.44 6.90 60.39
CA ASP A 418 10.00 5.77 61.20
C ASP A 418 11.15 5.28 62.12
N LEU A 419 12.38 5.16 61.60
CA LEU A 419 13.57 4.82 62.40
C LEU A 419 13.94 5.88 63.45
N GLU A 420 13.71 7.16 63.16
CA GLU A 420 13.85 8.24 64.16
C GLU A 420 12.82 8.12 65.27
N THR A 421 11.59 7.72 64.93
CA THR A 421 10.50 7.50 65.89
C THR A 421 10.79 6.29 66.77
N LEU A 422 11.15 5.16 66.17
CA LEU A 422 11.52 3.93 66.89
C LEU A 422 12.69 4.18 67.84
N GLY A 423 13.74 4.87 67.38
CA GLY A 423 14.89 5.19 68.23
C GLY A 423 14.53 6.01 69.48
N LYS A 424 13.60 6.97 69.34
CA LYS A 424 13.09 7.73 70.49
C LYS A 424 12.26 6.86 71.43
N GLN A 425 11.46 5.93 70.89
CA GLN A 425 10.65 5.00 71.68
C GLN A 425 11.53 4.00 72.45
N CYS A 426 12.53 3.40 71.81
CA CYS A 426 13.50 2.53 72.48
C CYS A 426 14.26 3.25 73.61
N GLY A 427 14.64 4.52 73.41
CA GLY A 427 15.26 5.33 74.47
C GLY A 427 14.36 5.49 75.69
N LYS A 428 13.08 5.83 75.49
CA LYS A 428 12.11 5.92 76.58
C LYS A 428 11.91 4.59 77.31
N LEU A 429 11.88 3.48 76.57
CA LEU A 429 11.76 2.15 77.14
C LEU A 429 13.00 1.78 77.96
N MET A 430 14.19 2.18 77.49
CA MET A 430 15.46 1.97 78.18
C MET A 430 15.54 2.74 79.49
N ASP A 431 15.05 3.98 79.52
CA ASP A 431 14.96 4.78 80.75
C ASP A 431 14.07 4.07 81.80
N ARG A 432 12.90 3.56 81.37
CA ARG A 432 11.98 2.81 82.24
C ARG A 432 12.61 1.51 82.76
N ALA A 433 13.27 0.75 81.89
CA ALA A 433 13.93 -0.50 82.24
C ALA A 433 15.13 -0.28 83.17
N SER A 434 15.90 0.78 82.96
CA SER A 434 17.02 1.17 83.82
C SER A 434 16.56 1.57 85.21
N GLY A 435 15.49 2.38 85.31
CA GLY A 435 14.91 2.72 86.61
C GLY A 435 14.38 1.49 87.36
N ARG A 436 13.78 0.53 86.65
CA ARG A 436 13.34 -0.75 87.24
C ARG A 436 14.52 -1.61 87.69
N LYS A 437 15.60 -1.67 86.90
CA LYS A 437 16.83 -2.39 87.25
C LYS A 437 17.45 -1.81 88.52
N GLU A 438 17.57 -0.49 88.60
CA GLU A 438 18.09 0.22 89.77
C GLU A 438 17.25 -0.11 91.02
N GLN A 439 15.91 -0.07 90.93
CA GLN A 439 15.03 -0.45 92.05
C GLN A 439 15.24 -1.89 92.53
N VAL A 440 15.43 -2.85 91.61
CA VAL A 440 15.70 -4.25 91.97
C VAL A 440 17.10 -4.41 92.57
N GLU A 441 18.11 -3.73 92.03
CA GLU A 441 19.50 -3.78 92.52
C GLU A 441 19.64 -3.11 93.89
N GLU A 442 19.01 -1.97 94.12
CA GLU A 442 18.95 -1.31 95.43
C GLU A 442 18.23 -2.17 96.46
N SER A 443 17.06 -2.74 96.11
CA SER A 443 16.31 -3.61 97.01
C SER A 443 17.09 -4.87 97.38
N LEU A 444 17.78 -5.47 96.41
CA LEU A 444 18.65 -6.63 96.63
C LEU A 444 19.83 -6.27 97.52
N SER A 445 20.52 -5.16 97.27
CA SER A 445 21.65 -4.68 98.08
C SER A 445 21.25 -4.43 99.53
N HIS A 446 20.14 -3.72 99.76
CA HIS A 446 19.61 -3.49 101.11
C HIS A 446 19.26 -4.80 101.81
N LEU A 447 18.68 -5.77 101.09
CA LEU A 447 18.31 -7.06 101.65
C LEU A 447 19.54 -7.92 101.96
N GLU A 448 20.53 -7.97 101.08
CA GLU A 448 21.81 -8.65 101.30
C GLU A 448 22.58 -8.03 102.48
N GLU A 449 22.58 -6.71 102.62
CA GLU A 449 23.16 -6.01 103.76
C GLU A 449 22.42 -6.35 105.07
N PHE A 450 21.07 -6.39 105.03
CA PHE A 450 20.26 -6.81 106.17
C PHE A 450 20.60 -8.25 106.60
N TYR A 451 20.65 -9.19 105.66
CA TYR A 451 21.01 -10.59 105.97
C TYR A 451 22.45 -10.73 106.46
N SER A 452 23.40 -9.99 105.89
CA SER A 452 24.80 -9.98 106.35
C SER A 452 24.90 -9.47 107.79
N LYS A 453 24.26 -8.34 108.11
CA LYS A 453 24.19 -7.81 109.48
C LYS A 453 23.47 -8.74 110.44
N ALA A 454 22.38 -9.39 110.01
CA ALA A 454 21.67 -10.38 110.80
C ALA A 454 22.55 -11.61 111.09
N GLN A 455 23.37 -12.05 110.13
CA GLN A 455 24.31 -13.16 110.29
C GLN A 455 25.48 -12.79 111.21
N GLU A 456 26.04 -11.58 111.07
CA GLU A 456 27.03 -11.04 112.02
C GLU A 456 26.46 -10.93 113.44
N PHE A 457 25.23 -10.44 113.57
CA PHE A 457 24.53 -10.35 114.86
C PHE A 457 24.34 -11.75 115.45
N THR A 458 23.91 -12.72 114.65
CA THR A 458 23.78 -14.13 115.08
C THR A 458 25.13 -14.73 115.49
N HIS A 459 26.21 -14.43 114.78
CA HIS A 459 27.57 -14.87 115.16
C HIS A 459 28.07 -14.22 116.45
N LYS A 460 27.78 -12.93 116.65
CA LYS A 460 28.05 -12.20 117.91
C LYS A 460 27.22 -12.75 119.06
N LEU A 461 25.94 -13.06 118.83
CA LEU A 461 25.04 -13.67 119.80
C LEU A 461 25.55 -15.06 120.19
N SER A 462 25.89 -15.91 119.22
CA SER A 462 26.44 -17.25 119.49
C SER A 462 27.82 -17.20 120.18
N SER A 463 28.65 -16.21 119.84
CA SER A 463 29.90 -15.95 120.57
C SER A 463 29.65 -15.51 122.01
N ALA A 464 28.64 -14.67 122.25
CA ALA A 464 28.24 -14.22 123.58
C ALA A 464 27.61 -15.35 124.41
N GLU A 465 26.74 -16.17 123.82
CA GLU A 465 26.16 -17.38 124.45
C GLU A 465 27.27 -18.36 124.88
N LYS A 466 28.26 -18.62 124.02
CA LYS A 466 29.42 -19.45 124.39
C LYS A 466 30.26 -18.85 125.52
N GLN A 467 30.30 -17.52 125.62
CA GLN A 467 31.01 -16.80 126.68
C GLN A 467 30.25 -16.84 128.01
N GLU A 468 28.91 -16.90 127.96
CA GLU A 468 28.02 -17.05 129.11
C GLU A 468 27.95 -18.51 129.60
N GLU A 469 27.97 -19.50 128.71
CA GLU A 469 28.09 -20.93 129.06
C GLU A 469 29.48 -21.30 129.67
N SER A 470 30.46 -20.40 129.55
CA SER A 470 31.82 -20.56 130.10
C SER A 470 32.04 -19.82 131.43
N GLN A 471 31.02 -19.14 131.97
CA GLN A 471 30.97 -18.58 133.33
C GLN A 471 30.16 -19.49 134.25
#